data_AF-A0A916DLF5-F1
#
_entry.id   AF-A0A916DLF5-F1
#
_cell.length_a   1.000
_cell.length_b   1.000
_cell.length_c   1.000
_cell.angle_alpha   90.00
_cell.angle_beta   90.00
_cell.angle_gamma   90.00
#
_symmetry.space_group_name_H-M   'P 1'
#
loop_
_entity.id
_entity.type
_entity.pdbx_description
1 polymer ?
#
loop_
_entity_poly.entity_id
_entity_poly.type
_entity_poly.pdbx_seq_one_letter_code
_entity_poly.pdbx_strand_id
1 'polypeptide(L)'
;MPRPTALAQAHLVACHDCALVFPKPQARKGERAVCPRCGAELFEHKGHSLDHTLALALTSFILFVMANINTLLVMKIGGQTQAGAIITGVRELFAEGYWAIAALVFVVSILAPLLKLLCLFYTLVPLRLGFRLPHATRIFRFYEVLHPWSMTEVYMLGILVAVVKLADLASIEPGIALYSFAALIFFMAATDASMDDHGIWESIGESPRPTQPARLAQGVFLLCHTCHLLSRSASAHPHCPRCGAVLHQRKPDSLARTWALTLTAYILYIPANLLPIMSVTMSGRGEPDTILSGVKELIVGGMWPLALLVFFASITVPVLKLLALTYLLLSVQFKSNWRPRERTVLYRITESVGRWSMLDIFVIAI
;
A
#
# COMPACT_ATOMS: atom_id res chain seq x y z
N MET A 1 -6.16 -25.47 29.83
CA MET A 1 -5.10 -25.96 28.93
C MET A 1 -5.62 -27.18 28.19
N PRO A 2 -5.78 -27.17 26.86
CA PRO A 2 -6.15 -28.38 26.13
C PRO A 2 -4.99 -29.38 26.11
N ARG A 3 -5.31 -30.67 26.20
CA ARG A 3 -4.35 -31.80 26.27
C ARG A 3 -3.42 -31.81 25.03
N PRO A 4 -2.12 -32.14 25.20
CA PRO A 4 -1.11 -32.11 24.12
C PRO A 4 -1.38 -33.07 22.95
N THR A 5 -2.33 -34.00 23.05
CA THR A 5 -2.69 -34.95 22.00
C THR A 5 -3.63 -34.39 20.91
N ALA A 6 -4.40 -33.33 21.19
CA ALA A 6 -5.32 -32.74 20.21
C ALA A 6 -4.64 -31.81 19.18
N LEU A 7 -3.42 -31.34 19.47
CA LEU A 7 -2.61 -30.49 18.57
C LEU A 7 -2.06 -31.25 17.36
N ALA A 8 -2.11 -32.58 17.39
CA ALA A 8 -1.41 -33.42 16.43
C ALA A 8 -2.08 -33.38 15.03
N GLN A 9 -3.40 -33.22 14.94
CA GLN A 9 -4.13 -33.20 13.65
C GLN A 9 -4.57 -31.81 13.19
N ALA A 10 -4.30 -30.77 13.97
CA ALA A 10 -4.75 -29.43 13.64
C ALA A 10 -3.78 -28.75 12.67
N HIS A 11 -4.30 -28.23 11.56
CA HIS A 11 -3.59 -27.21 10.78
C HIS A 11 -3.24 -26.06 11.73
N LEU A 12 -1.96 -25.77 11.92
CA LEU A 12 -1.51 -24.69 12.81
C LEU A 12 -1.46 -23.37 12.03
N VAL A 13 -1.80 -22.28 12.70
CA VAL A 13 -1.63 -20.90 12.22
C VAL A 13 -0.78 -20.13 13.22
N ALA A 14 0.02 -19.18 12.74
CA ALA A 14 0.76 -18.26 13.60
C ALA A 14 0.27 -16.83 13.38
N CYS A 15 0.15 -16.07 14.46
CA CYS A 15 -0.15 -14.65 14.37
C CYS A 15 1.04 -13.86 13.80
N HIS A 16 0.80 -13.02 12.80
CA HIS A 16 1.83 -12.18 12.19
C HIS A 16 2.41 -11.12 13.15
N ASP A 17 1.61 -10.66 14.12
CA ASP A 17 2.02 -9.64 15.10
C ASP A 17 2.78 -10.23 16.30
N CYS A 18 2.17 -11.18 17.01
CA CYS A 18 2.68 -11.67 18.30
C CYS A 18 3.35 -13.05 18.24
N ALA A 19 3.43 -13.63 17.03
CA ALA A 19 3.99 -14.96 16.76
C ALA A 19 3.37 -16.12 17.55
N LEU A 20 2.19 -15.93 18.16
CA LEU A 20 1.47 -17.00 18.85
C LEU A 20 1.05 -18.06 17.82
N VAL A 21 1.51 -19.30 18.03
CA VAL A 21 1.13 -20.47 17.24
C VAL A 21 -0.01 -21.19 17.94
N PHE A 22 -1.09 -21.46 17.22
CA PHE A 22 -2.25 -22.18 17.75
C PHE A 22 -3.00 -22.91 16.62
N PRO A 23 -3.89 -23.87 16.95
CA PRO A 23 -4.75 -24.52 15.96
C PRO A 23 -5.53 -23.49 15.12
N LYS A 24 -5.56 -23.66 13.79
CA LYS A 24 -6.31 -22.81 12.87
C LYS A 24 -7.79 -22.82 13.30
N PRO A 25 -8.35 -21.67 13.70
CA PRO A 25 -9.76 -21.60 14.07
C PRO A 25 -10.62 -21.88 12.84
N GLN A 26 -11.72 -22.62 13.02
CA GLN A 26 -12.73 -22.79 11.98
C GLN A 26 -13.59 -21.53 11.95
N ALA A 27 -13.38 -20.65 10.98
CA ALA A 27 -14.22 -19.48 10.75
C ALA A 27 -15.32 -19.84 9.74
N ARG A 28 -16.58 -19.52 10.04
CA ARG A 28 -17.69 -19.65 9.08
C ARG A 28 -17.61 -18.53 8.04
N LYS A 29 -18.38 -18.65 6.95
CA LYS A 29 -18.48 -17.59 5.93
C LYS A 29 -18.90 -16.26 6.58
N GLY A 30 -18.11 -15.21 6.37
CA GLY A 30 -18.32 -13.88 6.95
C GLY A 30 -17.75 -13.68 8.35
N GLU A 31 -17.14 -14.69 8.97
CA GLU A 31 -16.48 -14.55 10.27
C GLU A 31 -15.00 -14.20 10.12
N ARG A 32 -14.52 -13.35 11.04
CA ARG A 32 -13.11 -12.97 11.16
C ARG A 32 -12.43 -13.78 12.26
N ALA A 33 -11.31 -14.40 11.94
CA ALA A 33 -10.46 -15.04 12.94
C ALA A 33 -9.54 -13.98 13.57
N VAL A 34 -9.60 -13.83 14.90
CA VAL A 34 -8.73 -12.89 15.64
C VAL A 34 -7.76 -13.65 16.55
N CYS A 35 -6.55 -13.11 16.72
CA CYS A 35 -5.57 -13.65 17.63
C CYS A 35 -6.04 -13.44 19.10
N PRO A 36 -6.09 -14.50 19.92
CA PRO A 36 -6.57 -14.39 21.31
C PRO A 36 -5.61 -13.60 22.23
N ARG A 37 -4.35 -13.40 21.81
CA ARG A 37 -3.34 -12.68 22.62
C ARG A 37 -3.27 -11.18 22.31
N CYS A 38 -3.24 -10.82 21.03
CA CYS A 38 -3.04 -9.42 20.62
C CYS A 38 -4.26 -8.79 19.94
N GLY A 39 -5.28 -9.59 19.58
CA GLY A 39 -6.43 -9.13 18.81
C GLY A 39 -6.08 -8.69 17.39
N ALA A 40 -4.99 -9.21 16.80
CA ALA A 40 -4.72 -9.06 15.38
C ALA A 40 -5.71 -9.91 14.58
N GLU A 41 -6.25 -9.35 13.50
CA GLU A 41 -7.04 -10.10 12.53
C GLU A 41 -6.10 -11.05 11.78
N LEU A 42 -6.40 -12.35 11.76
CA LEU A 42 -5.57 -13.36 11.10
C LEU A 42 -5.98 -13.55 9.65
N PHE A 43 -7.26 -13.87 9.46
CA PHE A 43 -7.90 -14.08 8.17
C PHE A 43 -9.41 -13.89 8.34
N GLU A 44 -10.05 -13.44 7.27
CA GLU A 44 -11.49 -13.31 7.16
C GLU A 44 -11.96 -14.29 6.08
N HIS A 45 -12.92 -15.16 6.38
CA HIS A 45 -13.45 -16.07 5.36
C HIS A 45 -14.54 -15.37 4.55
N LYS A 46 -14.14 -14.65 3.49
CA LYS A 46 -15.06 -13.93 2.60
C LYS A 46 -15.73 -14.92 1.64
N GLY A 47 -16.99 -15.29 1.91
CA GLY A 47 -17.76 -16.19 1.04
C GLY A 47 -18.01 -15.58 -0.36
N HIS A 48 -17.95 -16.40 -1.42
CA HIS A 48 -18.09 -15.98 -2.84
C HIS A 48 -17.11 -14.87 -3.29
N SER A 49 -15.92 -14.80 -2.70
CA SER A 49 -14.92 -13.76 -3.00
C SER A 49 -14.43 -13.77 -4.45
N LEU A 50 -14.26 -14.94 -5.08
CA LEU A 50 -13.62 -15.03 -6.40
C LEU A 50 -14.42 -14.36 -7.52
N ASP A 51 -15.72 -14.68 -7.67
CA ASP A 51 -16.56 -14.10 -8.73
C ASP A 51 -16.76 -12.59 -8.53
N HIS A 52 -17.00 -12.15 -7.29
CA HIS A 52 -17.14 -10.74 -6.96
C HIS A 52 -15.84 -9.95 -7.20
N THR A 53 -14.70 -10.48 -6.76
CA THR A 53 -13.39 -9.84 -6.96
C THR A 53 -13.05 -9.77 -8.45
N LEU A 54 -13.35 -10.81 -9.22
CA LEU A 54 -13.12 -10.82 -10.67
C LEU A 54 -14.04 -9.83 -11.40
N ALA A 55 -15.32 -9.71 -11.01
CA ALA A 55 -16.23 -8.73 -11.56
C ALA A 55 -15.76 -7.29 -11.26
N LEU A 56 -15.32 -7.01 -10.03
CA LEU A 56 -14.78 -5.70 -9.65
C LEU A 56 -13.46 -5.38 -10.37
N ALA A 57 -12.59 -6.38 -10.55
CA ALA A 57 -11.35 -6.24 -11.33
C ALA A 57 -11.64 -5.96 -12.81
N LEU A 58 -12.66 -6.61 -13.40
CA LEU A 58 -13.12 -6.34 -14.77
C LEU A 58 -13.65 -4.92 -14.93
N THR A 59 -14.51 -4.47 -14.01
CA THR A 59 -15.02 -3.10 -14.00
C THR A 59 -13.88 -2.09 -13.85
N SER A 60 -12.93 -2.35 -12.94
CA SER A 60 -11.73 -1.53 -12.75
C SER A 60 -10.91 -1.46 -14.04
N PHE A 61 -10.73 -2.58 -14.75
CA PHE A 61 -10.01 -2.59 -16.01
C PHE A 61 -10.70 -1.76 -17.12
N ILE A 62 -12.02 -1.85 -17.24
CA ILE A 62 -12.78 -1.05 -18.20
C ILE A 62 -12.65 0.44 -17.87
N LEU A 63 -12.80 0.81 -16.59
CA LEU A 63 -12.66 2.20 -16.14
C LEU A 63 -11.23 2.72 -16.34
N PHE A 64 -10.22 1.88 -16.13
CA PHE A 64 -8.82 2.21 -16.42
C PHE A 64 -8.61 2.51 -17.91
N VAL A 65 -9.16 1.69 -18.80
CA VAL A 65 -9.09 1.93 -20.25
C VAL A 65 -9.80 3.24 -20.62
N MET A 66 -11.01 3.46 -20.08
CA MET A 66 -11.75 4.71 -20.30
C MET A 66 -11.00 5.95 -19.80
N ALA A 67 -10.37 5.87 -18.63
CA ALA A 67 -9.59 6.97 -18.07
C ALA A 67 -8.33 7.30 -18.89
N ASN A 68 -7.71 6.32 -19.54
CA ASN A 68 -6.50 6.53 -20.32
C ASN A 68 -6.74 6.96 -21.77
N ILE A 69 -7.90 6.61 -22.35
CA ILE A 69 -8.26 6.98 -23.73
C ILE A 69 -8.89 8.37 -23.79
N ASN A 70 -9.69 8.75 -22.79
CA ASN A 70 -10.41 10.02 -22.78
C ASN A 70 -9.55 11.18 -22.26
N THR A 71 -10.02 12.40 -22.53
CA THR A 71 -9.41 13.63 -22.03
C THR A 71 -9.66 13.80 -20.53
N LEU A 72 -8.61 14.21 -19.80
CA LEU A 72 -8.65 14.52 -18.37
C LEU A 72 -9.21 15.92 -18.13
N LEU A 73 -8.66 16.92 -18.82
CA LEU A 73 -9.03 18.32 -18.67
C LEU A 73 -9.09 19.01 -20.03
N VAL A 74 -10.11 19.84 -20.23
CA VAL A 74 -10.18 20.76 -21.36
C VAL A 74 -10.00 22.16 -20.84
N MET A 75 -8.95 22.84 -21.30
CA MET A 75 -8.64 24.22 -20.95
C MET A 75 -8.97 25.13 -22.13
N LYS A 76 -9.63 26.25 -21.85
CA LYS A 76 -9.90 27.29 -22.85
C LYS A 76 -9.08 28.53 -22.50
N ILE A 77 -8.04 28.80 -23.28
CA ILE A 77 -7.17 29.98 -23.12
C ILE A 77 -7.20 30.77 -24.42
N GLY A 78 -7.62 32.04 -24.37
CA GLY A 78 -7.59 32.93 -25.54
C GLY A 78 -8.40 32.43 -26.76
N GLY A 79 -9.48 31.66 -26.54
CA GLY A 79 -10.31 31.09 -27.59
C GLY A 79 -9.80 29.76 -28.20
N GLN A 80 -8.61 29.29 -27.80
CA GLN A 80 -8.09 27.97 -28.15
C GLN A 80 -8.49 26.95 -27.09
N THR A 81 -9.05 25.82 -27.51
CA THR A 81 -9.35 24.66 -26.65
C THR A 81 -8.16 23.70 -26.66
N GLN A 82 -7.48 23.53 -25.54
CA GLN A 82 -6.47 22.49 -25.35
C GLN A 82 -7.05 21.36 -24.51
N ALA A 83 -6.94 20.13 -25.02
CA ALA A 83 -7.39 18.92 -24.35
C ALA A 83 -6.16 18.13 -23.86
N GLY A 84 -6.04 17.96 -22.54
CA GLY A 84 -4.97 17.17 -21.92
C GLY A 84 -5.46 15.80 -21.48
N ALA A 85 -4.83 14.73 -21.93
CA ALA A 85 -4.98 13.37 -21.40
C ALA A 85 -3.78 13.01 -20.51
N ILE A 86 -3.90 11.95 -19.70
CA ILE A 86 -2.81 11.52 -18.79
C ILE A 86 -1.53 11.23 -19.58
N ILE A 87 -1.65 10.52 -20.71
CA ILE A 87 -0.51 10.15 -21.55
C ILE A 87 0.15 11.34 -22.26
N THR A 88 -0.63 12.37 -22.62
CA THR A 88 -0.08 13.56 -23.26
C THR A 88 0.72 14.37 -22.25
N GLY A 89 0.22 14.51 -21.01
CA GLY A 89 0.96 15.15 -19.92
C GLY A 89 2.30 14.46 -19.65
N VAL A 90 2.34 13.12 -19.59
CA VAL A 90 3.59 12.36 -19.45
C VAL A 90 4.58 12.66 -20.59
N ARG A 91 4.08 12.75 -21.83
CA ARG A 91 4.92 13.03 -23.01
C ARG A 91 5.47 14.47 -22.98
N GLU A 92 4.66 15.43 -22.58
CA GLU A 92 5.06 16.84 -22.45
C GLU A 92 6.14 17.01 -21.38
N LEU A 93 5.92 16.47 -20.18
CA LEU A 93 6.91 16.44 -19.10
C LEU A 93 8.24 15.81 -19.55
N PHE A 94 8.18 14.74 -20.35
CA PHE A 94 9.38 14.11 -20.89
C PHE A 94 10.09 15.00 -21.91
N ALA A 95 9.34 15.66 -22.79
CA ALA A 95 9.88 16.56 -23.82
C ALA A 95 10.51 17.83 -23.23
N GLU A 96 9.97 18.34 -22.11
CA GLU A 96 10.51 19.50 -21.39
C GLU A 96 11.75 19.17 -20.54
N GLY A 97 12.18 17.90 -20.50
CA GLY A 97 13.37 17.48 -19.78
C GLY A 97 13.13 17.10 -18.32
N TYR A 98 11.88 17.06 -17.84
CA TYR A 98 11.53 16.57 -16.51
C TYR A 98 11.38 15.04 -16.48
N TRP A 99 12.40 14.32 -16.93
CA TRP A 99 12.37 12.86 -17.14
C TRP A 99 12.04 12.06 -15.87
N ALA A 100 12.52 12.51 -14.70
CA ALA A 100 12.23 11.85 -13.43
C ALA A 100 10.74 11.94 -13.04
N ILE A 101 10.13 13.13 -13.21
CA ILE A 101 8.72 13.36 -12.91
C ILE A 101 7.84 12.61 -13.92
N ALA A 102 8.18 12.69 -15.22
CA ALA A 102 7.49 11.94 -16.27
C ALA A 102 7.46 10.43 -15.97
N ALA A 103 8.60 9.85 -15.57
CA ALA A 103 8.69 8.44 -15.20
C ALA A 103 7.83 8.10 -13.97
N LEU A 104 7.86 8.95 -12.93
CA LEU A 104 7.04 8.77 -11.73
C LEU A 104 5.53 8.78 -12.08
N VAL A 105 5.08 9.80 -12.82
CA VAL A 105 3.67 9.94 -13.23
C VAL A 105 3.25 8.75 -14.10
N PHE A 106 4.08 8.33 -15.05
CA PHE A 106 3.82 7.15 -15.88
C PHE A 106 3.69 5.86 -15.05
N VAL A 107 4.62 5.64 -14.12
CA VAL A 107 4.62 4.44 -13.28
C VAL A 107 3.36 4.38 -12.44
N VAL A 108 2.93 5.49 -11.85
CA VAL A 108 1.85 5.49 -10.86
C VAL A 108 0.47 5.60 -11.50
N SER A 109 0.33 6.32 -12.60
CA SER A 109 -0.97 6.50 -13.27
C SER A 109 -1.29 5.39 -14.28
N ILE A 110 -0.27 4.79 -14.90
CA ILE A 110 -0.44 3.82 -16.00
C ILE A 110 0.14 2.45 -15.65
N LEU A 111 1.46 2.37 -15.41
CA LEU A 111 2.15 1.08 -15.34
C LEU A 111 1.72 0.24 -14.14
N ALA A 112 1.72 0.80 -12.93
CA ALA A 112 1.42 0.07 -11.71
C ALA A 112 -0.05 -0.39 -11.64
N PRO A 113 -1.06 0.45 -11.97
CA PRO A 113 -2.45 0.01 -12.02
C PRO A 113 -2.69 -1.07 -13.07
N LEU A 114 -2.08 -0.94 -14.26
CA LEU A 114 -2.17 -1.94 -15.32
C LEU A 114 -1.57 -3.28 -14.87
N LEU A 115 -0.33 -3.26 -14.37
CA LEU A 115 0.34 -4.47 -13.89
C LEU A 115 -0.44 -5.12 -12.74
N LYS A 116 -1.04 -4.33 -11.83
CA LYS A 116 -1.88 -4.83 -10.73
C LYS A 116 -3.08 -5.60 -11.27
N LEU A 117 -3.83 -5.01 -12.19
CA LEU A 117 -5.00 -5.63 -12.82
C LEU A 117 -4.61 -6.88 -13.62
N LEU A 118 -3.53 -6.84 -14.39
CA LEU A 118 -3.03 -8.00 -15.14
C LEU A 118 -2.64 -9.16 -14.22
N CYS A 119 -1.99 -8.89 -13.09
CA CYS A 119 -1.65 -9.93 -12.12
C CYS A 119 -2.90 -10.56 -11.48
N LEU A 120 -3.93 -9.76 -11.20
CA LEU A 120 -5.22 -10.25 -10.71
C LEU A 120 -5.91 -11.13 -11.75
N PHE A 121 -6.02 -10.70 -13.01
CA PHE A 121 -6.61 -11.55 -14.05
C PHE A 121 -5.84 -12.84 -14.27
N TYR A 122 -4.51 -12.77 -14.31
CA TYR A 122 -3.65 -13.94 -14.45
C TYR A 122 -3.86 -14.96 -13.31
N THR A 123 -4.18 -14.49 -12.10
CA THR A 123 -4.36 -15.37 -10.94
C THR A 123 -5.81 -15.85 -10.80
N LEU A 124 -6.79 -14.96 -10.96
CA LEU A 124 -8.20 -15.23 -10.64
C LEU A 124 -8.97 -15.90 -11.77
N VAL A 125 -8.73 -15.56 -13.04
CA VAL A 125 -9.43 -16.17 -14.18
C VAL A 125 -9.19 -17.69 -14.25
N PRO A 126 -7.95 -18.19 -14.10
CA PRO A 126 -7.67 -19.63 -14.14
C PRO A 126 -8.28 -20.37 -12.95
N LEU A 127 -8.17 -19.78 -11.76
CA LEU A 127 -8.78 -20.30 -10.54
C LEU A 127 -10.29 -20.47 -10.69
N ARG A 128 -10.96 -19.49 -11.31
CA ARG A 128 -12.39 -19.58 -11.63
C ARG A 128 -12.70 -20.70 -12.62
N LEU A 129 -11.84 -20.89 -13.62
CA LEU A 129 -11.99 -21.93 -14.64
C LEU A 129 -11.53 -23.33 -14.16
N GLY A 130 -11.10 -23.46 -12.90
CA GLY A 130 -10.74 -24.73 -12.29
C GLY A 130 -9.33 -25.24 -12.64
N PHE A 131 -8.50 -24.43 -13.30
CA PHE A 131 -7.12 -24.80 -13.61
C PHE A 131 -6.11 -23.85 -12.96
N ARG A 132 -4.87 -24.34 -12.74
CA ARG A 132 -3.77 -23.56 -12.17
C ARG A 132 -2.73 -23.30 -13.26
N LEU A 133 -2.49 -22.02 -13.58
CA LEU A 133 -1.40 -21.64 -14.48
C LEU A 133 -0.04 -21.77 -13.76
N PRO A 134 1.05 -22.05 -14.51
CA PRO A 134 2.38 -22.11 -13.94
C PRO A 134 2.77 -20.73 -13.39
N HIS A 135 3.61 -20.70 -12.36
CA HIS A 135 4.10 -19.47 -11.73
C HIS A 135 3.04 -18.59 -11.03
N ALA A 136 1.80 -19.04 -10.85
CA ALA A 136 0.75 -18.30 -10.14
C ALA A 136 1.21 -17.79 -8.75
N THR A 137 1.97 -18.59 -8.00
CA THR A 137 2.51 -18.19 -6.69
C THR A 137 3.54 -17.05 -6.78
N ARG A 138 4.34 -16.99 -7.85
CA ARG A 138 5.32 -15.90 -8.07
C ARG A 138 4.64 -14.62 -8.51
N ILE A 139 3.64 -14.74 -9.38
CA ILE A 139 2.87 -13.58 -9.89
C ILE A 139 2.02 -12.97 -8.78
N PHE A 140 1.39 -13.79 -7.95
CA PHE A 140 0.63 -13.28 -6.80
C PHE A 140 1.56 -12.65 -5.73
N ARG A 141 2.78 -13.19 -5.54
CA ARG A 141 3.81 -12.50 -4.75
C ARG A 141 4.20 -11.14 -5.35
N PHE A 142 4.34 -11.06 -6.68
CA PHE A 142 4.65 -9.79 -7.35
C PHE A 142 3.50 -8.79 -7.18
N TYR A 143 2.25 -9.25 -7.25
CA TYR A 143 1.07 -8.46 -6.93
C TYR A 143 1.14 -7.86 -5.51
N GLU A 144 1.48 -8.63 -4.48
CA GLU A 144 1.59 -8.12 -3.10
C GLU A 144 2.67 -7.02 -2.96
N VAL A 145 3.76 -7.13 -3.73
CA VAL A 145 4.81 -6.10 -3.77
C VAL A 145 4.34 -4.86 -4.51
N LEU A 146 3.56 -5.03 -5.58
CA LEU A 146 3.06 -3.95 -6.44
C LEU A 146 1.86 -3.22 -5.83
N HIS A 147 1.02 -3.89 -5.07
CA HIS A 147 -0.23 -3.35 -4.51
C HIS A 147 -0.01 -2.01 -3.77
N PRO A 148 0.98 -1.85 -2.88
CA PRO A 148 1.27 -0.57 -2.23
C PRO A 148 1.70 0.55 -3.19
N TRP A 149 2.20 0.24 -4.38
CA TRP A 149 2.68 1.24 -5.35
C TRP A 149 1.57 1.78 -6.25
N SER A 150 0.45 1.05 -6.36
CA SER A 150 -0.72 1.46 -7.15
C SER A 150 -1.59 2.46 -6.37
N MET A 151 -1.01 3.57 -5.92
CA MET A 151 -1.72 4.63 -5.19
C MET A 151 -2.43 5.61 -6.14
N THR A 152 -3.39 5.11 -6.92
CA THR A 152 -4.19 5.95 -7.84
C THR A 152 -4.94 7.07 -7.12
N GLU A 153 -5.33 6.84 -5.86
CA GLU A 153 -5.96 7.81 -4.96
C GLU A 153 -5.13 9.08 -4.80
N VAL A 154 -3.82 8.90 -4.57
CA VAL A 154 -2.90 10.00 -4.29
C VAL A 154 -2.67 10.85 -5.55
N TYR A 155 -2.55 10.21 -6.72
CA TYR A 155 -2.46 10.91 -7.99
C TYR A 155 -3.70 11.76 -8.28
N MET A 156 -4.91 11.24 -7.99
CA MET A 156 -6.15 12.01 -8.13
C MET A 156 -6.19 13.25 -7.24
N LEU A 157 -5.75 13.12 -5.99
CA LEU A 157 -5.66 14.28 -5.09
C LEU A 157 -4.76 15.35 -5.70
N GLY A 158 -3.60 14.97 -6.23
CA GLY A 158 -2.71 15.91 -6.91
C GLY A 158 -3.36 16.58 -8.13
N ILE A 159 -4.04 15.83 -9.01
CA ILE A 159 -4.80 16.42 -10.13
C ILE A 159 -5.82 17.44 -9.62
N LEU A 160 -6.57 17.12 -8.55
CA LEU A 160 -7.56 18.03 -7.99
C LEU A 160 -6.92 19.32 -7.49
N VAL A 161 -5.74 19.23 -6.84
CA VAL A 161 -4.96 20.41 -6.42
C VAL A 161 -4.55 21.27 -7.62
N ALA A 162 -3.99 20.64 -8.67
CA ALA A 162 -3.61 21.36 -9.89
C ALA A 162 -4.80 22.04 -10.55
N VAL A 163 -5.95 21.36 -10.66
CA VAL A 163 -7.17 21.93 -11.24
C VAL A 163 -7.60 23.17 -10.47
N VAL A 164 -7.60 23.11 -9.13
CA VAL A 164 -7.98 24.28 -8.31
C VAL A 164 -6.99 25.42 -8.50
N LYS A 165 -5.67 25.17 -8.53
CA LYS A 165 -4.66 26.21 -8.78
C LYS A 165 -4.75 26.83 -10.17
N LEU A 166 -5.07 26.03 -11.19
CA LEU A 166 -5.16 26.49 -12.58
C LEU A 166 -6.52 27.17 -12.88
N ALA A 167 -7.56 26.87 -12.10
CA ALA A 167 -8.89 27.47 -12.28
C ALA A 167 -8.90 28.98 -12.06
N ASP A 168 -7.94 29.50 -11.29
CA ASP A 168 -7.75 30.95 -11.11
C ASP A 168 -7.23 31.64 -12.38
N LEU A 169 -6.66 30.89 -13.33
CA LEU A 169 -6.01 31.41 -14.54
C LEU A 169 -6.82 31.15 -15.82
N ALA A 170 -7.66 30.10 -15.86
CA ALA A 170 -8.39 29.68 -17.05
C ALA A 170 -9.72 28.98 -16.72
N SER A 171 -10.66 28.95 -17.67
CA SER A 171 -11.83 28.08 -17.56
C SER A 171 -11.43 26.63 -17.85
N ILE A 172 -11.62 25.77 -16.85
CA ILE A 172 -11.29 24.36 -16.87
C ILE A 172 -12.58 23.55 -16.86
N GLU A 173 -12.78 22.74 -17.91
CA GLU A 173 -13.88 21.80 -18.01
C GLU A 173 -13.34 20.38 -17.72
N PRO A 174 -13.83 19.69 -16.68
CA PRO A 174 -13.41 18.33 -16.37
C PRO A 174 -13.87 17.35 -17.47
N GLY A 175 -12.94 16.54 -17.97
CA GLY A 175 -13.23 15.55 -19.00
C GLY A 175 -13.70 14.20 -18.44
N ILE A 176 -14.12 13.30 -19.34
CA ILE A 176 -14.62 11.96 -18.99
C ILE A 176 -13.58 11.14 -18.23
N ALA A 177 -12.28 11.35 -18.51
CA ALA A 177 -11.23 10.60 -17.82
C ALA A 177 -11.18 10.92 -16.33
N LEU A 178 -11.50 12.15 -15.90
CA LEU A 178 -11.50 12.51 -14.48
C LEU A 178 -12.56 11.69 -13.72
N TYR A 179 -13.78 11.62 -14.25
CA TYR A 179 -14.85 10.82 -13.65
C TYR A 179 -14.55 9.31 -13.71
N SER A 180 -13.99 8.83 -14.82
CA SER A 180 -13.60 7.43 -14.98
C SER A 180 -12.48 7.04 -14.00
N PHE A 181 -11.53 7.93 -13.77
CA PHE A 181 -10.44 7.73 -12.81
C PHE A 181 -10.94 7.78 -11.36
N ALA A 182 -11.91 8.65 -11.06
CA ALA A 182 -12.55 8.69 -9.74
C ALA A 182 -13.29 7.37 -9.45
N ALA A 183 -14.05 6.87 -10.42
CA ALA A 183 -14.72 5.58 -10.31
C ALA A 183 -13.71 4.43 -10.23
N LEU A 184 -12.62 4.47 -11.01
CA LEU A 184 -11.55 3.47 -10.98
C LEU A 184 -11.00 3.31 -9.56
N ILE A 185 -10.73 4.42 -8.85
CA ILE A 185 -10.25 4.40 -7.47
C ILE A 185 -11.21 3.61 -6.58
N PHE A 186 -12.50 3.93 -6.64
CA PHE A 186 -13.51 3.26 -5.83
C PHE A 186 -13.58 1.76 -6.11
N PHE A 187 -13.60 1.37 -7.40
CA PHE A 187 -13.68 -0.04 -7.79
C PHE A 187 -12.38 -0.81 -7.52
N MET A 188 -11.22 -0.16 -7.62
CA MET A 188 -9.93 -0.76 -7.24
C MET A 188 -9.88 -1.01 -5.73
N ALA A 189 -10.27 -0.02 -4.92
CA ALA A 189 -10.38 -0.17 -3.46
C ALA A 189 -11.40 -1.25 -3.07
N ALA A 190 -12.53 -1.33 -3.77
CA ALA A 190 -13.52 -2.38 -3.59
C ALA A 190 -12.97 -3.77 -3.98
N THR A 191 -12.15 -3.85 -5.04
CA THR A 191 -11.47 -5.09 -5.45
C THR A 191 -10.54 -5.57 -4.33
N ASP A 192 -9.71 -4.67 -3.78
CA ASP A 192 -8.80 -4.99 -2.68
C ASP A 192 -9.57 -5.39 -1.40
N ALA A 193 -10.65 -4.68 -1.09
CA ALA A 193 -11.49 -4.97 0.06
C ALA A 193 -12.28 -6.28 -0.09
N SER A 194 -12.66 -6.67 -1.32
CA SER A 194 -13.38 -7.92 -1.59
C SER A 194 -12.45 -9.14 -1.65
N MET A 195 -11.15 -8.94 -1.85
CA MET A 195 -10.21 -10.03 -2.06
C MET A 195 -9.94 -10.82 -0.77
N ASP A 196 -9.93 -12.14 -0.88
CA ASP A 196 -9.50 -13.07 0.18
C ASP A 196 -8.09 -13.58 -0.13
N ASP A 197 -7.08 -12.79 0.26
CA ASP A 197 -5.67 -13.07 0.01
C ASP A 197 -5.28 -14.46 0.50
N HIS A 198 -5.74 -14.84 1.71
CA HIS A 198 -5.44 -16.13 2.32
C HIS A 198 -6.07 -17.28 1.53
N GLY A 199 -7.32 -17.14 1.11
CA GLY A 199 -8.03 -18.11 0.28
C GLY A 199 -7.37 -18.30 -1.09
N ILE A 200 -6.99 -17.21 -1.76
CA ILE A 200 -6.29 -17.24 -3.05
C ILE A 200 -4.96 -17.98 -2.88
N TRP A 201 -4.18 -17.62 -1.88
CA TRP A 201 -2.94 -18.27 -1.51
C TRP A 201 -3.11 -19.78 -1.34
N GLU A 202 -4.09 -20.23 -0.53
CA GLU A 202 -4.39 -21.66 -0.32
C GLU A 202 -4.81 -22.36 -1.61
N SER A 203 -5.44 -21.65 -2.54
CA SER A 203 -5.90 -22.20 -3.82
C SER A 203 -4.78 -22.33 -4.87
N ILE A 204 -3.78 -21.43 -4.89
CA ILE A 204 -2.71 -21.40 -5.91
C ILE A 204 -1.46 -22.20 -5.54
N GLY A 205 -1.17 -22.35 -4.25
CA GLY A 205 0.05 -23.00 -3.79
C GLY A 205 -0.25 -24.26 -3.00
N GLU A 206 0.39 -25.37 -3.37
CA GLU A 206 0.38 -26.58 -2.55
C GLU A 206 1.07 -26.28 -1.21
N SER A 207 0.29 -26.26 -0.13
CA SER A 207 0.83 -26.30 1.22
C SER A 207 1.39 -27.71 1.44
N PRO A 208 2.69 -27.90 1.76
CA PRO A 208 3.19 -29.21 2.12
C PRO A 208 2.36 -29.71 3.31
N ARG A 209 1.58 -30.77 3.11
CA ARG A 209 0.82 -31.38 4.20
C ARG A 209 1.83 -31.85 5.25
N PRO A 210 1.72 -31.43 6.52
CA PRO A 210 2.62 -31.93 7.56
C PRO A 210 2.45 -33.45 7.62
N THR A 211 3.49 -34.17 7.22
CA THR A 211 3.40 -35.61 6.92
C THR A 211 3.22 -36.48 8.16
N GLN A 212 3.21 -35.90 9.37
CA GLN A 212 2.91 -36.64 10.60
C GLN A 212 2.59 -35.71 11.79
N PRO A 213 1.43 -35.90 12.45
CA PRO A 213 1.04 -35.29 13.73
C PRO A 213 2.09 -35.36 14.84
N ALA A 214 2.75 -36.52 14.96
CA ALA A 214 3.62 -36.84 16.08
C ALA A 214 4.99 -36.11 16.07
N ARG A 215 5.39 -35.51 14.93
CA ARG A 215 6.66 -34.76 14.82
C ARG A 215 6.49 -33.24 15.00
N LEU A 216 5.26 -32.76 15.22
CA LEU A 216 4.95 -31.34 15.42
C LEU A 216 5.50 -30.78 16.74
N ALA A 217 5.88 -31.63 17.68
CA ALA A 217 6.32 -31.22 19.02
C ALA A 217 7.77 -30.72 19.12
N GLN A 218 8.62 -30.88 18.09
CA GLN A 218 10.07 -30.66 18.21
C GLN A 218 10.70 -29.95 16.99
N GLY A 219 10.18 -28.78 16.60
CA GLY A 219 10.81 -27.99 15.54
C GLY A 219 10.51 -26.50 15.68
N VAL A 220 11.46 -25.65 15.28
CA VAL A 220 11.19 -24.22 15.17
C VAL A 220 10.36 -23.97 13.90
N PHE A 221 9.17 -23.42 14.10
CA PHE A 221 8.30 -22.98 13.02
C PHE A 221 8.66 -21.55 12.60
N LEU A 222 8.62 -21.31 11.29
CA LEU A 222 8.87 -20.03 10.66
C LEU A 222 7.62 -19.60 9.91
N LEU A 223 7.13 -18.40 10.21
CA LEU A 223 6.02 -17.80 9.49
C LEU A 223 6.54 -17.07 8.25
N CYS A 224 5.99 -17.37 7.08
CA CYS A 224 6.24 -16.57 5.90
C CYS A 224 5.51 -15.22 6.02
N HIS A 225 6.22 -14.09 5.95
CA HIS A 225 5.61 -12.75 5.97
C HIS A 225 4.90 -12.37 4.65
N THR A 226 5.08 -13.15 3.59
CA THR A 226 4.44 -12.93 2.28
C THR A 226 3.15 -13.73 2.19
N CYS A 227 3.25 -15.06 2.15
CA CYS A 227 2.07 -15.91 1.94
C CYS A 227 1.45 -16.50 3.23
N HIS A 228 1.90 -16.05 4.40
CA HIS A 228 1.46 -16.51 5.73
C HIS A 228 1.56 -18.02 6.01
N LEU A 229 2.24 -18.78 5.14
CA LEU A 229 2.48 -20.20 5.34
C LEU A 229 3.42 -20.43 6.53
N LEU A 230 2.96 -21.24 7.49
CA LEU A 230 3.80 -21.75 8.57
C LEU A 230 4.65 -22.92 8.04
N SER A 231 5.96 -22.72 7.95
CA SER A 231 6.92 -23.71 7.46
C SER A 231 7.86 -24.15 8.57
N ARG A 232 8.31 -25.40 8.54
CA ARG A 232 9.32 -25.88 9.50
C ARG A 232 10.71 -25.43 9.04
N SER A 233 11.54 -24.95 9.97
CA SER A 233 12.94 -24.66 9.70
C SER A 233 13.69 -25.96 9.42
N ALA A 234 14.03 -26.23 8.16
CA ALA A 234 14.78 -27.43 7.74
C ALA A 234 16.25 -27.13 7.36
N SER A 235 16.59 -25.87 7.09
CA SER A 235 17.92 -25.43 6.63
C SER A 235 18.31 -24.07 7.21
N ALA A 236 19.59 -23.68 7.07
CA ALA A 236 20.14 -22.41 7.56
C ALA A 236 19.59 -21.17 6.81
N HIS A 237 19.21 -21.33 5.54
CA HIS A 237 18.50 -20.32 4.73
C HIS A 237 17.21 -20.93 4.18
N PRO A 238 16.16 -21.02 5.01
CA PRO A 238 14.92 -21.63 4.58
C PRO A 238 14.20 -20.72 3.58
N HIS A 239 13.90 -21.22 2.38
CA HIS A 239 12.97 -20.56 1.47
C HIS A 239 11.56 -21.11 1.70
N CYS A 240 10.56 -20.24 1.56
CA CYS A 240 9.17 -20.65 1.62
C CYS A 240 8.87 -21.63 0.48
N PRO A 241 8.37 -22.85 0.77
CA PRO A 241 8.08 -23.84 -0.26
C PRO A 241 6.93 -23.41 -1.20
N ARG A 242 6.16 -22.39 -0.83
CA ARG A 242 5.00 -21.90 -1.58
C ARG A 242 5.29 -20.69 -2.45
N CYS A 243 5.84 -19.62 -1.87
CA CYS A 243 6.11 -18.36 -2.59
C CYS A 243 7.61 -18.09 -2.87
N GLY A 244 8.51 -18.95 -2.38
CA GLY A 244 9.96 -18.80 -2.53
C GLY A 244 10.58 -17.65 -1.72
N ALA A 245 9.82 -16.98 -0.85
CA ALA A 245 10.34 -15.91 -0.01
C ALA A 245 11.36 -16.45 1.01
N VAL A 246 12.39 -15.67 1.31
CA VAL A 246 13.39 -16.03 2.33
C VAL A 246 12.73 -15.98 3.72
N LEU A 247 12.73 -17.11 4.42
CA LEU A 247 12.21 -17.23 5.78
C LEU A 247 13.31 -16.91 6.78
N HIS A 248 12.94 -16.16 7.81
CA HIS A 248 13.83 -15.79 8.90
C HIS A 248 13.08 -15.93 10.22
N GLN A 249 13.75 -16.47 11.22
CA GLN A 249 13.19 -16.66 12.56
C GLN A 249 13.04 -15.30 13.28
N ARG A 250 14.02 -14.41 13.06
CA ARG A 250 13.97 -12.98 13.36
C ARG A 250 14.76 -12.27 12.25
N LYS A 251 14.27 -11.11 11.79
CA LYS A 251 15.01 -10.29 10.80
C LYS A 251 16.40 -9.96 11.37
N PRO A 252 17.49 -10.21 10.61
CA PRO A 252 18.85 -9.95 11.08
C PRO A 252 19.03 -8.45 11.33
N ASP A 253 19.67 -8.10 12.45
CA ASP A 253 19.97 -6.73 12.88
C ASP A 253 18.76 -5.78 12.87
N SER A 254 17.56 -6.30 13.11
CA SER A 254 16.32 -5.52 12.97
C SER A 254 16.33 -4.24 13.79
N LEU A 255 16.84 -4.27 15.02
CA LEU A 255 16.93 -3.09 15.89
C LEU A 255 17.93 -2.05 15.35
N ALA A 256 19.14 -2.48 15.00
CA ALA A 256 20.17 -1.57 14.50
C ALA A 256 19.75 -0.92 13.17
N ARG A 257 19.19 -1.70 12.23
CA ARG A 257 18.68 -1.18 10.95
C ARG A 257 17.54 -0.21 11.14
N THR A 258 16.59 -0.53 12.03
CA THR A 258 15.44 0.37 12.26
C THR A 258 15.88 1.66 12.94
N TRP A 259 16.82 1.61 13.90
CA TRP A 259 17.42 2.84 14.48
C TRP A 259 18.14 3.68 13.43
N ALA A 260 18.97 3.06 12.58
CA ALA A 260 19.69 3.76 11.52
C ALA A 260 18.73 4.47 10.56
N LEU A 261 17.66 3.79 10.12
CA LEU A 261 16.65 4.37 9.23
C LEU A 261 15.85 5.48 9.91
N THR A 262 15.42 5.29 11.17
CA THR A 262 14.67 6.31 11.92
C THR A 262 15.52 7.56 12.18
N LEU A 263 16.80 7.40 12.54
CA LEU A 263 17.71 8.53 12.74
C LEU A 263 17.99 9.26 11.43
N THR A 264 18.23 8.52 10.34
CA THR A 264 18.39 9.10 9.01
C THR A 264 17.14 9.89 8.61
N ALA A 265 15.95 9.36 8.88
CA ALA A 265 14.70 10.05 8.62
C ALA A 265 14.56 11.35 9.44
N TYR A 266 14.96 11.38 10.72
CA TYR A 266 15.01 12.62 11.49
C TYR A 266 15.95 13.67 10.88
N ILE A 267 17.15 13.23 10.44
CA ILE A 267 18.14 14.13 9.83
C ILE A 267 17.60 14.73 8.52
N LEU A 268 16.96 13.93 7.68
CA LEU A 268 16.40 14.37 6.39
C LEU A 268 15.09 15.15 6.53
N TYR A 269 14.33 14.91 7.60
CA TYR A 269 13.06 15.61 7.84
C TYR A 269 13.25 17.10 8.11
N ILE A 270 14.32 17.48 8.81
CA ILE A 270 14.64 18.88 9.12
C ILE A 270 14.85 19.72 7.84
N PRO A 271 15.80 19.40 6.94
CA PRO A 271 16.01 20.16 5.72
C PRO A 271 14.79 20.09 4.79
N ALA A 272 14.06 18.97 4.73
CA ALA A 272 12.86 18.87 3.90
C ALA A 272 11.76 19.86 4.27
N ASN A 273 11.66 20.27 5.55
CA ASN A 273 10.67 21.25 6.02
C ASN A 273 11.21 22.68 6.13
N LEU A 274 12.53 22.85 6.19
CA LEU A 274 13.17 24.17 6.34
C LEU A 274 13.67 24.75 5.02
N LEU A 275 14.04 23.92 4.05
CA LEU A 275 14.52 24.38 2.76
C LEU A 275 13.34 24.67 1.81
N PRO A 276 13.44 25.69 0.96
CA PRO A 276 12.41 25.98 -0.02
C PRO A 276 12.31 24.87 -1.05
N ILE A 277 11.07 24.50 -1.37
CA ILE A 277 10.76 23.47 -2.39
C ILE A 277 10.78 24.09 -3.79
N MET A 278 10.26 25.32 -3.93
CA MET A 278 10.23 26.04 -5.20
C MET A 278 10.50 27.53 -4.96
N SER A 279 11.28 28.17 -5.84
CA SER A 279 11.45 29.63 -5.87
C SER A 279 10.92 30.18 -7.19
N VAL A 280 9.70 30.70 -7.23
CA VAL A 280 9.19 31.38 -8.43
C VAL A 280 9.61 32.84 -8.37
N THR A 281 10.60 33.21 -9.17
CA THR A 281 11.01 34.62 -9.30
C THR A 281 10.16 35.31 -10.37
N MET A 282 8.96 35.79 -10.01
CA MET A 282 8.29 36.81 -10.81
C MET A 282 8.69 38.21 -10.30
N SER A 283 9.30 39.03 -11.16
CA SER A 283 9.66 40.43 -10.89
C SER A 283 10.57 40.70 -9.67
N GLY A 284 11.55 39.83 -9.40
CA GLY A 284 12.64 40.13 -8.44
C GLY A 284 12.25 40.12 -6.95
N ARG A 285 11.01 39.73 -6.61
CA ARG A 285 10.56 39.45 -5.24
C ARG A 285 9.87 38.08 -5.20
N GLY A 286 10.67 37.01 -5.19
CA GLY A 286 10.19 35.69 -4.82
C GLY A 286 10.66 35.40 -3.40
N GLU A 287 9.74 35.32 -2.43
CA GLU A 287 10.09 34.72 -1.16
C GLU A 287 10.19 33.20 -1.36
N PRO A 288 11.20 32.54 -0.79
CA PRO A 288 11.33 31.09 -0.87
C PRO A 288 10.17 30.39 -0.13
N ASP A 289 9.36 29.61 -0.84
CA ASP A 289 8.21 28.92 -0.23
C ASP A 289 8.62 27.62 0.43
N THR A 290 8.44 27.56 1.75
CA THR A 290 8.47 26.32 2.53
C THR A 290 7.09 25.66 2.51
N ILE A 291 7.01 24.38 2.88
CA ILE A 291 5.72 23.67 3.07
C ILE A 291 4.78 24.48 3.97
N LEU A 292 5.31 25.06 5.05
CA LEU A 292 4.52 25.86 5.99
C LEU A 292 4.07 27.20 5.39
N SER A 293 4.91 27.83 4.56
CA SER A 293 4.53 29.03 3.80
C SER A 293 3.39 28.72 2.83
N GLY A 294 3.51 27.63 2.04
CA GLY A 294 2.45 27.21 1.12
C GLY A 294 1.13 26.87 1.80
N VAL A 295 1.16 26.24 2.98
CA VAL A 295 -0.04 26.01 3.80
C VAL A 295 -0.70 27.35 4.21
N LYS A 296 0.08 28.35 4.60
CA LYS A 296 -0.45 29.68 4.96
C LYS A 296 -1.09 30.37 3.77
N GLU A 297 -0.45 30.34 2.60
CA GLU A 297 -0.99 30.93 1.37
C GLU A 297 -2.32 30.30 0.98
N LEU A 298 -2.42 28.96 1.05
CA LEU A 298 -3.67 28.25 0.77
C LEU A 298 -4.80 28.64 1.72
N ILE A 299 -4.49 28.90 3.01
CA ILE A 299 -5.48 29.40 3.98
C ILE A 299 -5.94 30.81 3.60
N VAL A 300 -4.99 31.69 3.27
CA VAL A 300 -5.29 33.09 2.89
C VAL A 300 -6.09 33.14 1.59
N GLY A 301 -5.81 32.25 0.64
CA GLY A 301 -6.57 32.07 -0.60
C GLY A 301 -7.95 31.42 -0.41
N GLY A 302 -8.40 31.18 0.82
CA GLY A 302 -9.70 30.60 1.13
C GLY A 302 -9.80 29.08 0.93
N MET A 303 -8.74 28.44 0.46
CA MET A 303 -8.64 26.99 0.22
C MET A 303 -8.20 26.21 1.47
N TRP A 304 -8.82 26.51 2.60
CA TRP A 304 -8.47 25.90 3.89
C TRP A 304 -8.52 24.35 3.92
N PRO A 305 -9.40 23.63 3.17
CA PRO A 305 -9.39 22.17 3.16
C PRO A 305 -8.12 21.60 2.54
N LEU A 306 -7.61 22.26 1.50
CA LEU A 306 -6.38 21.87 0.83
C LEU A 306 -5.16 22.14 1.73
N ALA A 307 -5.13 23.30 2.40
CA ALA A 307 -4.10 23.62 3.36
C ALA A 307 -4.00 22.58 4.49
N LEU A 308 -5.14 22.14 5.01
CA LEU A 308 -5.22 21.09 6.03
C LEU A 308 -4.67 19.76 5.51
N LEU A 309 -5.04 19.37 4.28
CA LEU A 309 -4.54 18.15 3.63
C LEU A 309 -3.01 18.16 3.54
N VAL A 310 -2.41 19.25 3.02
CA VAL A 310 -0.96 19.40 2.87
C VAL A 310 -0.26 19.38 4.23
N PHE A 311 -0.77 20.11 5.22
CA PHE A 311 -0.20 20.16 6.57
C PHE A 311 -0.19 18.78 7.25
N PHE A 312 -1.30 18.06 7.21
CA PHE A 312 -1.38 16.74 7.85
C PHE A 312 -0.52 15.70 7.14
N ALA A 313 -0.51 15.69 5.81
CA ALA A 313 0.26 14.73 5.02
C ALA A 313 1.77 14.92 5.16
N SER A 314 2.24 16.16 5.19
CA SER A 314 3.67 16.50 5.05
C SER A 314 4.36 16.74 6.39
N ILE A 315 3.60 17.15 7.42
CA ILE A 315 4.15 17.48 8.74
C ILE A 315 3.64 16.51 9.80
N THR A 316 2.34 16.51 10.07
CA THR A 316 1.76 15.79 11.21
C THR A 316 1.96 14.29 11.12
N VAL A 317 1.66 13.68 9.98
CA VAL A 317 1.77 12.22 9.78
C VAL A 317 3.22 11.73 9.90
N PRO A 318 4.23 12.32 9.22
CA PRO A 318 5.63 11.95 9.40
C PRO A 318 6.12 12.08 10.83
N VAL A 319 5.81 13.19 11.53
CA VAL A 319 6.22 13.41 12.92
C VAL A 319 5.62 12.35 13.85
N LEU A 320 4.32 12.10 13.74
CA LEU A 320 3.66 11.06 14.54
C LEU A 320 4.27 9.68 14.28
N LYS A 321 4.61 9.36 13.03
CA LYS A 321 5.25 8.09 12.65
C LYS A 321 6.65 7.96 13.25
N LEU A 322 7.47 9.02 13.20
CA LEU A 322 8.81 9.04 13.79
C LEU A 322 8.76 8.89 15.32
N LEU A 323 7.85 9.59 15.98
CA LEU A 323 7.64 9.47 17.43
C LEU A 323 7.16 8.07 17.82
N ALA A 324 6.19 7.52 17.10
CA ALA A 324 5.67 6.17 17.35
C ALA A 324 6.75 5.10 17.16
N LEU A 325 7.54 5.16 16.08
CA LEU A 325 8.64 4.23 15.83
C LEU A 325 9.74 4.34 16.89
N THR A 326 10.11 5.57 17.29
CA THR A 326 11.10 5.79 18.35
C THR A 326 10.62 5.20 19.69
N TYR A 327 9.36 5.43 20.05
CA TYR A 327 8.77 4.83 21.24
C TYR A 327 8.77 3.30 21.19
N LEU A 328 8.37 2.71 20.06
CA LEU A 328 8.38 1.25 19.88
C LEU A 328 9.81 0.68 19.97
N LEU A 329 10.79 1.35 19.38
CA LEU A 329 12.20 0.95 19.43
C LEU A 329 12.77 0.98 20.83
N LEU A 330 12.62 2.11 21.54
CA LEU A 330 13.05 2.24 22.93
C LEU A 330 12.41 1.15 23.79
N SER A 331 11.11 0.91 23.61
CA SER A 331 10.38 -0.07 24.39
C SER A 331 10.84 -1.52 24.13
N VAL A 332 11.24 -1.86 22.90
CA VAL A 332 11.84 -3.18 22.59
C VAL A 332 13.27 -3.26 23.12
N GLN A 333 14.07 -2.20 23.00
CA GLN A 333 15.46 -2.16 23.46
C GLN A 333 15.59 -2.27 24.98
N PHE A 334 14.72 -1.58 25.72
CA PHE A 334 14.62 -1.72 27.18
C PHE A 334 13.85 -2.96 27.63
N LYS A 335 13.45 -3.84 26.70
CA LYS A 335 12.69 -5.07 26.97
C LYS A 335 11.46 -4.83 27.86
N SER A 336 10.81 -3.69 27.68
CA SER A 336 9.67 -3.30 28.50
C SER A 336 8.50 -4.26 28.28
N ASN A 337 7.91 -4.73 29.38
CA ASN A 337 6.69 -5.54 29.37
C ASN A 337 5.43 -4.69 29.59
N TRP A 338 5.58 -3.36 29.59
CA TRP A 338 4.46 -2.45 29.81
C TRP A 338 3.50 -2.48 28.61
N ARG A 339 2.22 -2.78 28.89
CA ARG A 339 1.08 -2.78 27.96
C ARG A 339 1.40 -3.29 26.54
N PRO A 340 1.79 -4.57 26.39
CA PRO A 340 2.22 -5.12 25.10
C PRO A 340 1.13 -5.08 24.02
N ARG A 341 -0.15 -5.22 24.41
CA ARG A 341 -1.28 -5.15 23.47
C ARG A 341 -1.42 -3.76 22.85
N GLU A 342 -1.33 -2.70 23.65
CA GLU A 342 -1.42 -1.31 23.17
C GLU A 342 -0.28 -0.97 22.21
N ARG A 343 0.94 -1.48 22.49
CA ARG A 343 2.09 -1.33 21.60
C ARG A 343 1.90 -2.02 20.25
N THR A 344 1.34 -3.23 20.24
CA THR A 344 0.98 -3.92 18.99
C THR A 344 -0.08 -3.16 18.22
N VAL A 345 -1.05 -2.54 18.90
CA VAL A 345 -2.05 -1.67 18.25
C VAL A 345 -1.38 -0.42 17.66
N LEU A 346 -0.49 0.24 18.42
CA LEU A 346 0.26 1.40 17.93
C LEU A 346 1.10 1.05 16.69
N TYR A 347 1.76 -0.12 16.70
CA TYR A 347 2.49 -0.62 15.54
C TYR A 347 1.57 -0.76 14.31
N ARG A 348 0.41 -1.40 14.47
CA ARG A 348 -0.58 -1.56 13.38
C ARG A 348 -1.10 -0.23 12.83
N ILE A 349 -1.37 0.73 13.71
CA ILE A 349 -1.78 2.09 13.30
C ILE A 349 -0.65 2.75 12.50
N THR A 350 0.58 2.69 13.01
CA THR A 350 1.76 3.29 12.37
C THR A 350 2.03 2.68 10.98
N GLU A 351 1.88 1.36 10.84
CA GLU A 351 2.01 0.66 9.57
C GLU A 351 0.90 1.04 8.57
N SER A 352 -0.35 1.14 9.04
CA SER A 352 -1.51 1.50 8.20
C SER A 352 -1.45 2.94 7.70
N VAL A 353 -1.10 3.89 8.59
CA VAL A 353 -0.90 5.31 8.27
C VAL A 353 0.30 5.49 7.34
N GLY A 354 1.30 4.61 7.44
CA GLY A 354 2.52 4.69 6.64
C GLY A 354 2.33 4.62 5.12
N ARG A 355 1.20 4.09 4.62
CA ARG A 355 0.85 4.17 3.18
C ARG A 355 0.52 5.61 2.76
N TRP A 356 -0.21 6.34 3.59
CA TRP A 356 -0.62 7.72 3.32
C TRP A 356 0.52 8.73 3.45
N SER A 357 1.62 8.38 4.13
CA SER A 357 2.78 9.27 4.26
C SER A 357 3.54 9.51 2.95
N MET A 358 3.19 8.82 1.85
CA MET A 358 3.76 9.07 0.52
C MET A 358 3.02 10.17 -0.26
N LEU A 359 1.89 10.67 0.26
CA LEU A 359 1.07 11.68 -0.42
C LEU A 359 1.84 12.95 -0.78
N ASP A 360 2.75 13.39 0.09
CA ASP A 360 3.54 14.61 -0.05
C ASP A 360 4.36 14.66 -1.36
N ILE A 361 5.03 13.55 -1.72
CA ILE A 361 5.84 13.46 -2.96
C ILE A 361 4.99 13.74 -4.21
N PHE A 362 3.74 13.31 -4.21
CA PHE A 362 2.84 13.48 -5.35
C PHE A 362 2.20 14.86 -5.41
N VAL A 363 1.94 15.47 -4.25
CA VAL A 363 1.47 16.86 -4.20
C VAL A 363 2.56 17.83 -4.63
N ILE A 364 3.84 17.54 -4.37
CA ILE A 364 4.96 18.36 -4.86
C ILE A 364 5.18 18.20 -6.36
N ALA A 365 4.95 17.00 -6.91
CA ALA A 365 5.18 16.70 -8.32
C ALA A 365 4.15 17.32 -9.27
N ILE A 366 3.03 17.84 -8.76
CA ILE A 366 1.87 18.34 -9.50
C ILE A 366 1.64 19.82 -9.13
#